data_AF-A0AAW0V168-F1
#
_entry.id   AF-A0AAW0V168-F1
#
_cell.length_a   1.000
_cell.length_b   1.000
_cell.length_c   1.000
_cell.angle_alpha   90.00
_cell.angle_beta   90.00
_cell.angle_gamma   90.00
#
_symmetry.space_group_name_H-M   'P 1'
#
loop_
_entity.id
_entity.type
_entity.pdbx_description
1 polymer ?
#
loop_
_entity_poly.entity_id
_entity_poly.type
_entity_poly.pdbx_seq_one_letter_code
_entity_poly.pdbx_strand_id
1 'polypeptide(L)'
;MASSAMNNMAHFSSVESCHKDNTCGQAISTSEIKNEPENEWFSDSTDSADEPHTKICRWEQETSDHSWGFLPIPGKFLQLDQIIDILRSTDKVLESVPPGEKNNVFFVLEDSKNALRKRMKMKTDYHDDCGVWDSQKGKTANTYIAFCDGSLKTVSLKDGLFCSESRKRGVSHWIPLNPQPDQDSMVKVHRYYTTLKGDDNYRRRITCVSGGEFPDRVVVEYSGIRTSPITIHGNSKSAREYMRTNPRLLERMNEEVKNKSTKQVYEEMLRDSKLGIPKSLKQVADAKYRASRKVQQEKVVKVAGENLDFLTMLEENPSVQEVIHRKDLPSCVILHSGDQLGDMKRNLENESIMGVDCTYKVGDCYITMTVYRNSRDLHEETLEPLLYLGPVLLHWDVELRTYVSFFSYLMSVLGDMEPTFEVKLGDEIELAVFDALENCFPSSVLMLNCQCLEESVSRKLPFILGDKPQECSMILQKIFGSEGIVSSPSMLDFEDRVSNLRSCFEEFPNFKSYFDELQPFLYSYVCEPLQRGISQKLWAKSNDEILSGLLKLTLRQKHHKLPDLVEKICTVSRLQMLDVESVT
;
A
#
# COMPACT_ATOMS: atom_id res chain seq x y z
N MET A 1 -44.58 -56.80 35.32
CA MET A 1 -44.52 -57.48 36.63
C MET A 1 -43.60 -56.65 37.51
N ALA A 2 -44.16 -56.14 38.63
CA ALA A 2 -43.57 -55.51 39.84
C ALA A 2 -42.33 -54.59 39.68
N SER A 3 -42.22 -53.37 40.23
CA SER A 3 -43.00 -52.55 41.19
C SER A 3 -42.23 -51.20 41.26
N SER A 4 -42.84 -50.03 41.00
CA SER A 4 -43.30 -48.99 41.99
C SER A 4 -42.21 -48.51 42.96
N ALA A 5 -41.89 -47.22 43.19
CA ALA A 5 -42.72 -46.02 43.42
C ALA A 5 -41.87 -44.74 43.16
N MET A 6 -42.35 -43.64 42.55
CA MET A 6 -43.29 -42.58 43.00
C MET A 6 -42.84 -41.70 44.21
N ASN A 7 -42.56 -40.41 43.91
CA ASN A 7 -43.07 -39.17 44.59
C ASN A 7 -42.29 -37.95 44.04
N ASN A 8 -42.84 -37.06 43.19
CA ASN A 8 -43.79 -35.96 43.43
C ASN A 8 -43.48 -35.05 44.63
N MET A 9 -43.07 -33.80 44.37
CA MET A 9 -43.74 -32.60 44.87
C MET A 9 -43.23 -31.32 44.19
N ALA A 10 -44.14 -30.36 44.05
CA ALA A 10 -44.02 -29.12 43.30
C ALA A 10 -43.97 -27.87 44.21
N HIS A 11 -43.51 -26.77 43.61
CA HIS A 11 -44.02 -25.38 43.72
C HIS A 11 -43.55 -24.38 44.82
N PHE A 12 -43.32 -23.14 44.32
CA PHE A 12 -43.22 -21.79 44.94
C PHE A 12 -41.92 -21.48 45.73
N SER A 13 -41.30 -20.29 45.71
CA SER A 13 -41.70 -18.92 45.32
C SER A 13 -40.49 -18.02 45.00
N SER A 14 -40.75 -16.93 44.26
CA SER A 14 -39.96 -15.69 44.15
C SER A 14 -39.64 -15.02 45.50
N VAL A 15 -38.55 -14.24 45.59
CA VAL A 15 -38.47 -12.85 46.15
C VAL A 15 -37.05 -12.26 45.92
N GLU A 16 -37.06 -10.94 45.78
CA GLU A 16 -36.03 -9.97 45.44
C GLU A 16 -34.81 -9.83 46.38
N SER A 17 -33.76 -9.22 45.79
CA SER A 17 -32.70 -8.35 46.32
C SER A 17 -32.48 -8.18 47.83
N CYS A 18 -31.22 -8.25 48.27
CA CYS A 18 -30.56 -7.11 48.93
C CYS A 18 -29.03 -7.28 49.08
N HIS A 19 -28.43 -6.11 49.28
CA HIS A 19 -27.03 -5.70 49.25
C HIS A 19 -26.13 -6.12 50.45
N LYS A 20 -24.80 -5.90 50.23
CA LYS A 20 -23.68 -5.60 51.18
C LYS A 20 -23.06 -6.80 51.90
N ASP A 21 -21.74 -6.92 52.16
CA ASP A 21 -20.60 -6.00 52.05
C ASP A 21 -19.26 -6.81 52.04
N ASN A 22 -18.25 -6.26 51.34
CA ASN A 22 -16.79 -6.28 51.55
C ASN A 22 -16.11 -7.35 52.43
N THR A 23 -15.02 -7.97 51.91
CA THR A 23 -13.62 -7.55 52.22
C THR A 23 -12.55 -8.28 51.39
N CYS A 24 -11.73 -7.47 50.70
CA CYS A 24 -10.26 -7.45 50.58
C CYS A 24 -9.44 -8.73 50.23
N GLY A 25 -8.72 -8.65 49.10
CA GLY A 25 -7.50 -9.42 48.81
C GLY A 25 -6.95 -9.08 47.41
N GLN A 26 -5.77 -8.46 47.35
CA GLN A 26 -5.20 -7.70 46.24
C GLN A 26 -4.73 -8.53 45.02
N ALA A 27 -4.88 -7.96 43.81
CA ALA A 27 -3.93 -8.15 42.70
C ALA A 27 -3.94 -6.95 41.72
N ILE A 28 -2.85 -6.20 41.79
CA ILE A 28 -2.15 -5.36 40.80
C ILE A 28 -2.87 -5.11 39.46
N SER A 29 -3.24 -3.84 39.25
CA SER A 29 -3.71 -3.27 37.98
C SER A 29 -2.59 -2.44 37.34
N THR A 30 -2.22 -2.78 36.11
CA THR A 30 -1.46 -1.89 35.21
C THR A 30 -2.31 -1.59 34.00
N SER A 31 -3.04 -0.49 34.07
CA SER A 31 -3.61 0.19 32.91
C SER A 31 -3.52 1.68 33.17
N GLU A 32 -2.89 2.41 32.25
CA GLU A 32 -3.32 3.74 31.77
C GLU A 32 -2.22 4.32 30.85
N ILE A 33 -2.33 4.07 29.55
CA ILE A 33 -1.75 4.97 28.52
C ILE A 33 -2.95 5.53 27.75
N LYS A 34 -3.45 6.68 28.23
CA LYS A 34 -4.35 7.54 27.47
C LYS A 34 -3.48 8.39 26.54
N ASN A 35 -3.50 8.10 25.25
CA ASN A 35 -3.00 9.01 24.22
C ASN A 35 -4.16 9.90 23.76
N GLU A 36 -4.32 11.05 24.40
CA GLU A 36 -5.01 12.19 23.79
C GLU A 36 -4.00 13.01 22.98
N PRO A 37 -4.27 13.37 21.71
CA PRO A 37 -3.49 14.41 21.06
C PRO A 37 -4.05 15.77 21.49
N GLU A 38 -3.26 16.49 22.29
CA GLU A 38 -3.49 17.90 22.62
C GLU A 38 -3.58 18.73 21.32
N ASN A 39 -4.79 19.23 21.05
CA ASN A 39 -5.01 20.35 20.15
C ASN A 39 -4.56 21.63 20.85
N GLU A 40 -3.27 21.97 20.75
CA GLU A 40 -2.80 23.31 21.11
C GLU A 40 -3.26 24.32 20.04
N TRP A 41 -4.32 25.05 20.40
CA TRP A 41 -4.66 26.34 19.83
C TRP A 41 -3.53 27.32 20.15
N PHE A 42 -2.64 27.57 19.18
CA PHE A 42 -1.73 28.72 19.29
C PHE A 42 -2.47 30.01 18.99
N SER A 43 -2.69 30.75 20.07
CA SER A 43 -3.11 32.14 20.16
C SER A 43 -2.19 33.08 19.37
N ASP A 44 -2.80 34.11 18.79
CA ASP A 44 -2.15 35.25 18.16
C ASP A 44 -1.00 35.81 19.04
N SER A 45 0.24 35.66 18.57
CA SER A 45 1.35 36.53 18.98
C SER A 45 1.69 37.45 17.82
N THR A 46 1.25 38.69 17.95
CA THR A 46 1.76 39.85 17.20
C THR A 46 3.22 40.06 17.56
N ASP A 47 4.14 39.58 16.72
CA ASP A 47 5.55 39.97 16.81
C ASP A 47 6.05 40.52 15.47
N SER A 48 6.57 41.75 15.61
CA SER A 48 7.56 42.49 14.83
C SER A 48 7.60 42.35 13.31
N ALA A 49 7.43 43.51 12.67
CA ALA A 49 7.67 43.75 11.27
C ALA A 49 9.14 43.46 10.87
N ASP A 50 9.34 42.36 10.15
CA ASP A 50 10.50 42.21 9.27
C ASP A 50 10.22 42.93 7.95
N GLU A 51 10.95 44.02 7.71
CA GLU A 51 10.92 44.74 6.43
C GLU A 51 11.52 43.87 5.31
N PRO A 52 10.86 43.76 4.14
CA PRO A 52 11.45 43.05 3.01
C PRO A 52 12.57 43.88 2.39
N HIS A 53 13.80 43.39 2.48
CA HIS A 53 14.93 43.86 1.67
C HIS A 53 14.71 43.51 0.18
N THR A 54 13.86 44.25 -0.52
CA THR A 54 13.83 44.27 -1.98
C THR A 54 14.77 45.36 -2.48
N LYS A 55 16.02 45.01 -2.78
CA LYS A 55 16.87 45.83 -3.66
C LYS A 55 16.16 45.95 -5.02
N ILE A 56 15.67 47.14 -5.33
CA ILE A 56 15.08 47.47 -6.62
C ILE A 56 16.17 47.33 -7.68
N CYS A 57 16.14 46.26 -8.47
CA CYS A 57 17.01 46.10 -9.63
C CYS A 57 16.48 46.98 -10.75
N ARG A 58 17.19 48.07 -11.03
CA ARG A 58 16.95 48.90 -12.22
C ARG A 58 17.66 48.23 -13.39
N TRP A 59 16.93 47.90 -14.45
CA TRP A 59 17.50 47.28 -15.65
C TRP A 59 18.31 48.32 -16.42
N GLU A 60 19.63 48.33 -16.24
CA GLU A 60 20.55 49.13 -17.06
C GLU A 60 21.00 48.30 -18.26
N GLN A 61 20.99 48.93 -19.44
CA GLN A 61 21.25 48.27 -20.72
C GLN A 61 22.76 48.12 -20.92
N GLU A 62 23.39 47.13 -20.28
CA GLU A 62 24.79 46.79 -20.54
C GLU A 62 24.90 45.58 -21.47
N THR A 63 25.27 45.87 -22.72
CA THR A 63 25.81 44.95 -23.75
C THR A 63 24.86 43.91 -24.38
N SER A 64 25.22 43.52 -25.60
CA SER A 64 24.43 42.95 -26.71
C SER A 64 23.93 41.51 -26.55
N ASP A 65 23.61 41.05 -25.34
CA ASP A 65 23.04 39.74 -25.10
C ASP A 65 21.50 39.79 -25.19
N HIS A 66 20.94 39.48 -26.37
CA HIS A 66 19.51 39.66 -26.73
C HIS A 66 18.54 38.64 -26.07
N SER A 67 18.86 38.15 -24.87
CA SER A 67 17.99 37.24 -24.12
C SER A 67 16.75 37.94 -23.52
N TRP A 68 16.74 39.28 -23.53
CA TRP A 68 15.62 40.13 -23.16
C TRP A 68 15.71 41.49 -23.86
N GLY A 69 14.62 42.27 -23.81
CA GLY A 69 14.62 43.64 -24.33
C GLY A 69 13.32 44.39 -24.06
N PHE A 70 13.26 45.64 -24.49
CA PHE A 70 12.05 46.46 -24.41
C PHE A 70 11.13 46.20 -25.60
N LEU A 71 9.82 46.30 -25.37
CA LEU A 71 8.85 46.31 -26.45
C LEU A 71 9.03 47.59 -27.29
N PRO A 72 9.05 47.50 -28.63
CA PRO A 72 9.27 48.66 -29.50
C PRO A 72 8.22 49.76 -29.32
N ILE A 73 7.00 49.39 -28.95
CA ILE A 73 5.90 50.32 -28.68
C ILE A 73 5.31 49.98 -27.31
N PRO A 74 5.37 50.89 -26.32
CA PRO A 74 4.74 50.68 -25.02
C PRO A 74 3.26 50.31 -25.15
N GLY A 75 2.82 49.31 -24.38
CA GLY A 75 1.45 48.82 -24.42
C GLY A 75 1.09 48.00 -25.67
N LYS A 76 2.05 47.66 -26.54
CA LYS A 76 1.83 46.74 -27.67
C LYS A 76 2.81 45.58 -27.63
N PHE A 77 2.30 44.39 -27.87
CA PHE A 77 3.13 43.19 -28.04
C PHE A 77 3.89 43.25 -29.38
N LEU A 78 4.97 42.47 -29.47
CA LEU A 78 5.74 42.29 -30.69
C LEU A 78 4.87 41.80 -31.85
N GLN A 79 5.22 42.21 -33.06
CA GLN A 79 4.68 41.61 -34.28
C GLN A 79 5.33 40.25 -34.53
N LEU A 80 4.70 39.45 -35.39
CA LEU A 80 5.08 38.06 -35.60
C LEU A 80 6.45 37.92 -36.26
N ASP A 81 6.73 38.75 -37.26
CA ASP A 81 8.04 38.94 -37.88
C ASP A 81 9.11 39.25 -36.84
N GLN A 82 8.85 40.20 -35.94
CA GLN A 82 9.79 40.56 -34.86
C GLN A 82 10.10 39.38 -33.93
N ILE A 83 9.09 38.57 -33.58
CA ILE A 83 9.28 37.38 -32.74
C ILE A 83 10.15 36.35 -33.46
N ILE A 84 9.88 36.12 -34.75
CA ILE A 84 10.65 35.16 -35.55
C ILE A 84 12.10 35.61 -35.67
N ASP A 85 12.34 36.90 -35.92
CA ASP A 85 13.67 37.47 -36.00
C ASP A 85 14.40 37.32 -34.66
N ILE A 86 13.77 37.68 -33.53
CA ILE A 86 14.34 37.50 -32.19
C ILE A 86 14.71 36.04 -31.93
N LEU A 87 13.80 35.10 -32.21
CA LEU A 87 14.05 33.68 -31.94
C LEU A 87 15.21 33.11 -32.78
N ARG A 88 15.43 33.66 -33.98
CA ARG A 88 16.53 33.30 -34.89
C ARG A 88 17.85 33.95 -34.51
N SER A 89 17.83 35.21 -34.10
CA SER A 89 19.05 36.00 -33.84
C SER A 89 19.58 35.84 -32.42
N THR A 90 18.76 35.39 -31.46
CA THR A 90 19.15 35.30 -30.06
C THR A 90 19.91 34.00 -29.79
N ASP A 91 21.20 34.08 -29.47
CA ASP A 91 22.01 32.90 -29.11
C ASP A 91 21.84 32.48 -27.65
N LYS A 92 21.71 33.45 -26.74
CA LYS A 92 21.57 33.23 -25.30
C LYS A 92 20.11 33.29 -24.88
N VAL A 93 19.68 32.28 -24.12
CA VAL A 93 18.31 32.19 -23.57
C VAL A 93 18.35 32.11 -22.05
N LEU A 94 17.28 32.57 -21.41
CA LEU A 94 17.13 32.48 -19.97
C LEU A 94 16.46 31.16 -19.57
N GLU A 95 16.81 30.60 -18.42
CA GLU A 95 16.16 29.38 -17.91
C GLU A 95 14.74 29.68 -17.34
N SER A 96 14.53 30.91 -16.86
CA SER A 96 13.28 31.36 -16.28
C SER A 96 13.13 32.88 -16.42
N VAL A 97 11.90 33.37 -16.28
CA VAL A 97 11.64 34.81 -16.20
C VAL A 97 12.37 35.37 -14.97
N PRO A 98 13.20 36.42 -15.13
CA PRO A 98 13.93 36.98 -14.00
C PRO A 98 12.99 37.74 -13.06
N PRO A 99 13.31 37.82 -11.74
CA PRO A 99 12.53 38.59 -10.79
C PRO A 99 12.65 40.10 -11.06
N GLY A 100 11.69 40.89 -10.56
CA GLY A 100 11.68 42.35 -10.63
C GLY A 100 10.62 42.94 -11.56
N GLU A 101 10.67 44.25 -11.74
CA GLU A 101 9.69 44.98 -12.55
C GLU A 101 9.75 44.61 -14.03
N LYS A 102 8.58 44.48 -14.66
CA LYS A 102 8.45 44.05 -16.07
C LYS A 102 7.53 44.99 -16.83
N ASN A 103 8.03 46.19 -17.11
CA ASN A 103 7.25 47.25 -17.75
C ASN A 103 7.61 47.34 -19.24
N ASN A 104 6.71 46.86 -20.11
CA ASN A 104 6.92 46.85 -21.57
C ASN A 104 8.22 46.15 -21.99
N VAL A 105 8.39 44.90 -21.56
CA VAL A 105 9.59 44.09 -21.81
C VAL A 105 9.26 42.73 -22.39
N PHE A 106 10.23 42.08 -23.02
CA PHE A 106 10.18 40.69 -23.42
C PHE A 106 11.42 39.92 -22.94
N PHE A 107 11.26 38.60 -22.81
CA PHE A 107 12.31 37.65 -22.46
C PHE A 107 12.27 36.46 -23.42
N VAL A 108 13.44 35.94 -23.79
CA VAL A 108 13.58 34.70 -24.56
C VAL A 108 14.02 33.59 -23.60
N LEU A 109 13.17 32.58 -23.44
CA LEU A 109 13.41 31.47 -22.52
C LEU A 109 13.67 30.16 -23.25
N GLU A 110 14.45 29.30 -22.62
CA GLU A 110 14.59 27.88 -22.96
C GLU A 110 13.28 27.13 -22.61
N ASP A 111 12.67 26.44 -23.58
CA ASP A 111 11.36 25.76 -23.43
C ASP A 111 11.47 24.23 -23.38
N SER A 112 12.67 23.64 -23.49
CA SER A 112 12.86 22.18 -23.50
C SER A 112 12.20 21.44 -22.32
N LYS A 113 12.24 22.02 -21.11
CA LYS A 113 11.53 21.47 -19.92
C LYS A 113 10.01 21.45 -20.11
N ASN A 114 9.44 22.50 -20.69
CA ASN A 114 8.01 22.57 -20.96
C ASN A 114 7.61 21.71 -22.16
N ALA A 115 8.47 21.54 -23.16
CA ALA A 115 8.29 20.57 -24.23
C ALA A 115 8.19 19.13 -23.68
N LEU A 116 9.03 18.77 -22.70
CA LEU A 116 8.93 17.49 -21.99
C LEU A 116 7.62 17.37 -21.20
N ARG A 117 7.22 18.41 -20.45
CA ARG A 117 5.94 18.45 -19.71
C ARG A 117 4.74 18.27 -20.63
N LYS A 118 4.72 18.92 -21.80
CA LYS A 118 3.68 18.74 -22.83
C LYS A 118 3.58 17.29 -23.30
N ARG A 119 4.73 16.62 -23.56
CA ARG A 119 4.78 15.18 -23.92
C ARG A 119 4.21 14.29 -22.81
N MET A 120 4.43 14.64 -21.55
CA MET A 120 3.85 13.97 -20.38
C MET A 120 2.41 14.41 -20.04
N LYS A 121 1.75 15.20 -20.91
CA LYS A 121 0.41 15.79 -20.68
C LYS A 121 0.32 16.64 -19.39
N MET A 122 1.44 17.19 -18.94
CA MET A 122 1.51 18.11 -17.80
C MET A 122 1.33 19.56 -18.26
N LYS A 123 0.87 20.41 -17.34
CA LYS A 123 0.75 21.86 -17.60
C LYS A 123 2.13 22.50 -17.73
N THR A 124 2.28 23.37 -18.72
CA THR A 124 3.47 24.22 -18.89
C THR A 124 3.64 25.18 -17.74
N ASP A 125 4.88 25.47 -17.40
CA ASP A 125 5.25 26.36 -16.31
C ASP A 125 6.06 27.54 -16.82
N TYR A 126 5.47 28.73 -16.72
CA TYR A 126 6.09 30.03 -17.02
C TYR A 126 5.87 30.92 -15.79
N HIS A 127 6.52 30.52 -14.70
CA HIS A 127 6.45 31.22 -13.42
C HIS A 127 7.10 32.60 -13.48
N ASP A 128 6.46 33.59 -12.87
CA ASP A 128 6.98 34.94 -12.64
C ASP A 128 6.51 35.46 -11.26
N ASP A 129 7.02 36.63 -10.87
CA ASP A 129 6.71 37.34 -9.62
C ASP A 129 5.71 38.50 -9.82
N CYS A 130 4.97 38.51 -10.94
CA CYS A 130 4.01 39.58 -11.24
C CYS A 130 2.68 39.45 -10.47
N GLY A 131 2.44 38.33 -9.79
CA GLY A 131 1.19 38.04 -9.10
C GLY A 131 0.37 36.94 -9.78
N VAL A 132 -0.96 37.08 -9.77
CA VAL A 132 -1.87 36.06 -10.33
C VAL A 132 -2.40 36.51 -11.68
N TRP A 133 -2.11 35.71 -12.70
CA TRP A 133 -2.68 35.86 -14.03
C TRP A 133 -4.12 35.33 -14.07
N ASP A 134 -5.04 36.10 -14.64
CA ASP A 134 -6.43 35.70 -14.83
C ASP A 134 -6.55 34.68 -15.97
N SER A 135 -6.61 33.40 -15.61
CA SER A 135 -6.76 32.31 -16.57
C SER A 135 -8.16 32.24 -17.18
N GLN A 136 -9.20 32.82 -16.56
CA GLN A 136 -10.55 32.83 -17.12
C GLN A 136 -10.66 33.81 -18.28
N LYS A 137 -9.92 34.92 -18.22
CA LYS A 137 -9.74 35.85 -19.35
C LYS A 137 -8.66 35.39 -20.34
N GLY A 138 -8.04 34.23 -20.08
CA GLY A 138 -7.00 33.66 -20.93
C GLY A 138 -7.51 33.39 -22.34
N LYS A 139 -6.75 33.80 -23.35
CA LYS A 139 -7.06 33.53 -24.76
C LYS A 139 -5.89 32.86 -25.45
N THR A 140 -6.17 31.80 -26.20
CA THR A 140 -5.16 31.10 -27.02
C THR A 140 -5.43 31.34 -28.49
N ALA A 141 -4.39 31.68 -29.24
CA ALA A 141 -4.42 31.81 -30.69
C ALA A 141 -3.36 30.93 -31.33
N ASN A 142 -3.77 30.09 -32.29
CA ASN A 142 -2.88 29.27 -33.11
C ASN A 142 -2.83 29.85 -34.52
N THR A 143 -1.63 29.96 -35.07
CA THR A 143 -1.41 30.49 -36.42
C THR A 143 -0.40 29.62 -37.14
N TYR A 144 -0.67 29.28 -38.39
CA TYR A 144 0.28 28.57 -39.25
C TYR A 144 0.97 29.59 -40.16
N ILE A 145 2.26 29.41 -40.36
CA ILE A 145 3.10 30.28 -41.19
C ILE A 145 3.83 29.42 -42.19
N ALA A 146 3.75 29.81 -43.45
CA ALA A 146 4.55 29.24 -44.53
C ALA A 146 5.69 30.19 -44.87
N PHE A 147 6.88 29.64 -45.10
CA PHE A 147 7.99 30.38 -45.72
C PHE A 147 7.83 30.32 -47.24
N CYS A 148 7.43 31.43 -47.86
CA CYS A 148 7.29 31.52 -49.31
C CYS A 148 8.14 32.67 -49.85
N ASP A 149 9.06 32.37 -50.75
CA ASP A 149 9.87 33.37 -51.48
C ASP A 149 10.61 34.35 -50.56
N GLY A 150 11.17 33.86 -49.45
CA GLY A 150 11.87 34.68 -48.45
C GLY A 150 10.96 35.52 -47.54
N SER A 151 9.63 35.37 -47.65
CA SER A 151 8.63 36.06 -46.83
C SER A 151 7.80 35.11 -45.96
N LEU A 152 7.45 35.55 -44.75
CA LEU A 152 6.55 34.84 -43.85
C LEU A 152 5.09 35.13 -44.25
N LYS A 153 4.35 34.11 -44.68
CA LYS A 153 2.92 34.24 -45.00
C LYS A 153 2.07 33.47 -44.00
N THR A 154 1.09 34.15 -43.40
CA THR A 154 0.11 33.49 -42.53
C THR A 154 -0.87 32.66 -43.37
N VAL A 155 -1.06 31.41 -42.99
CA VAL A 155 -1.92 30.45 -43.67
C VAL A 155 -2.88 29.81 -42.67
N SER A 156 -4.00 29.28 -43.15
CA SER A 156 -5.00 28.62 -42.32
C SER A 156 -5.21 27.18 -42.75
N LEU A 157 -5.35 26.26 -41.80
CA LEU A 157 -5.67 24.87 -42.07
C LEU A 157 -7.19 24.70 -42.19
N LYS A 158 -7.68 24.28 -43.37
CA LYS A 158 -9.10 24.02 -43.67
C LYS A 158 -9.19 22.68 -44.40
N ASP A 159 -10.01 21.77 -43.87
CA ASP A 159 -10.24 20.43 -44.44
C ASP A 159 -8.94 19.66 -44.76
N GLY A 160 -7.93 19.80 -43.89
CA GLY A 160 -6.63 19.15 -44.04
C GLY A 160 -5.65 19.85 -44.98
N LEU A 161 -6.05 20.96 -45.64
CA LEU A 161 -5.21 21.71 -46.57
C LEU A 161 -4.86 23.10 -46.03
N PHE A 162 -3.64 23.56 -46.33
CA PHE A 162 -3.23 24.94 -46.04
C PHE A 162 -3.78 25.88 -47.11
N CYS A 163 -4.48 26.92 -46.64
CA CYS A 163 -5.16 27.90 -47.47
C CYS A 163 -4.70 29.33 -47.15
N SER A 164 -4.67 30.18 -48.16
CA SER A 164 -4.56 31.62 -48.02
C SER A 164 -5.95 32.27 -47.94
N GLU A 165 -6.12 33.30 -47.12
CA GLU A 165 -7.37 34.08 -47.07
C GLU A 165 -7.35 35.13 -48.19
N SER A 166 -8.37 35.10 -49.05
CA SER A 166 -8.63 36.16 -50.03
C SER A 166 -9.98 36.79 -49.75
N ARG A 167 -10.01 38.08 -49.40
CA ARG A 167 -11.26 38.81 -49.19
C ARG A 167 -11.72 39.43 -50.51
N LYS A 168 -12.86 38.97 -51.03
CA LYS A 168 -13.53 39.59 -52.18
C LYS A 168 -14.91 40.07 -51.74
N ARG A 169 -15.20 41.37 -51.94
CA ARG A 169 -16.49 42.00 -51.58
C ARG A 169 -16.92 41.75 -50.12
N GLY A 170 -15.96 41.77 -49.18
CA GLY A 170 -16.23 41.56 -47.75
C GLY A 170 -16.43 40.10 -47.33
N VAL A 171 -16.40 39.15 -48.27
CA VAL A 171 -16.48 37.71 -47.99
C VAL A 171 -15.08 37.10 -48.06
N SER A 172 -14.71 36.34 -47.03
CA SER A 172 -13.45 35.59 -46.99
C SER A 172 -13.57 34.30 -47.79
N HIS A 173 -12.78 34.17 -48.85
CA HIS A 173 -12.57 32.93 -49.59
C HIS A 173 -11.25 32.29 -49.18
N TRP A 174 -11.26 30.99 -48.91
CA TRP A 174 -10.07 30.22 -48.57
C TRP A 174 -9.58 29.51 -49.82
N ILE A 175 -8.40 29.88 -50.29
CA ILE A 175 -7.81 29.32 -51.51
C ILE A 175 -6.68 28.37 -51.09
N PRO A 176 -6.79 27.06 -51.35
CA PRO A 176 -5.72 26.11 -51.09
C PRO A 176 -4.44 26.53 -51.81
N LEU A 177 -3.30 26.42 -51.12
CA LEU A 177 -1.99 26.66 -51.70
C LEU A 177 -1.66 25.56 -52.73
N ASN A 178 -1.00 25.93 -53.82
CA ASN A 178 -0.52 24.97 -54.81
C ASN A 178 0.88 25.41 -55.31
N PRO A 179 1.95 24.61 -55.07
CA PRO A 179 1.94 23.35 -54.31
C PRO A 179 1.59 23.54 -52.83
N GLN A 180 1.10 22.50 -52.17
CA GLN A 180 0.97 22.51 -50.71
C GLN A 180 2.37 22.58 -50.09
N PRO A 181 2.60 23.44 -49.08
CA PRO A 181 3.90 23.55 -48.45
C PRO A 181 4.25 22.25 -47.71
N ASP A 182 5.50 21.81 -47.85
CA ASP A 182 6.04 20.66 -47.11
C ASP A 182 6.03 20.95 -45.60
N GLN A 183 5.88 19.90 -44.77
CA GLN A 183 5.80 20.05 -43.32
C GLN A 183 7.02 20.76 -42.72
N ASP A 184 8.21 20.61 -43.32
CA ASP A 184 9.45 21.24 -42.86
C ASP A 184 9.53 22.74 -43.21
N SER A 185 8.75 23.19 -44.20
CA SER A 185 8.62 24.61 -44.59
C SER A 185 7.54 25.36 -43.80
N MET A 186 6.89 24.66 -42.87
CA MET A 186 5.74 25.14 -42.13
C MET A 186 6.08 25.29 -40.64
N VAL A 187 5.62 26.41 -40.09
CA VAL A 187 5.79 26.70 -38.67
C VAL A 187 4.44 27.00 -38.05
N LYS A 188 4.20 26.39 -36.88
CA LYS A 188 3.02 26.64 -36.06
C LYS A 188 3.40 27.53 -34.89
N VAL A 189 2.72 28.67 -34.80
CA VAL A 189 2.89 29.64 -33.73
C VAL A 189 1.69 29.59 -32.79
N HIS A 190 1.96 29.31 -31.52
CA HIS A 190 1.00 29.25 -30.44
C HIS A 190 1.19 30.45 -29.51
N ARG A 191 0.15 31.28 -29.36
CA ARG A 191 0.16 32.47 -28.50
C ARG A 191 -0.86 32.32 -27.39
N TYR A 192 -0.41 32.46 -26.14
CA TYR A 192 -1.27 32.47 -24.97
C TYR A 192 -1.26 33.85 -24.32
N TYR A 193 -2.43 34.47 -24.25
CA TYR A 193 -2.65 35.82 -23.73
C TYR A 193 -3.33 35.73 -22.37
N THR A 194 -2.81 36.48 -21.40
CA THR A 194 -3.41 36.60 -20.06
C THR A 194 -3.31 38.03 -19.57
N THR A 195 -4.25 38.46 -18.72
CA THR A 195 -4.17 39.74 -18.01
C THR A 195 -3.91 39.49 -16.52
N LEU A 196 -3.33 40.46 -15.84
CA LEU A 196 -3.12 40.36 -14.40
C LEU A 196 -4.47 40.48 -13.70
N LYS A 197 -4.71 39.63 -12.71
CA LYS A 197 -5.94 39.68 -11.91
C LYS A 197 -5.97 40.99 -11.13
N GLY A 198 -6.97 41.83 -11.43
CA GLY A 198 -7.13 43.15 -10.83
C GLY A 198 -6.50 44.31 -11.62
N ASP A 199 -5.75 44.03 -12.70
CA ASP A 199 -5.22 45.06 -13.61
C ASP A 199 -5.28 44.55 -15.06
N ASP A 200 -6.38 44.84 -15.75
CA ASP A 200 -6.59 44.42 -17.14
C ASP A 200 -5.66 45.12 -18.15
N ASN A 201 -5.02 46.23 -17.74
CA ASN A 201 -4.07 46.95 -18.58
C ASN A 201 -2.68 46.31 -18.56
N TYR A 202 -2.38 45.53 -17.52
CA TYR A 202 -1.13 44.77 -17.43
C TYR A 202 -1.31 43.36 -17.98
N ARG A 203 -0.67 43.09 -19.13
CA ARG A 203 -0.94 41.90 -19.94
C ARG A 203 0.33 41.12 -20.20
N ARG A 204 0.21 39.80 -20.26
CA ARG A 204 1.28 38.88 -20.60
C ARG A 204 0.92 38.07 -21.84
N ARG A 205 1.90 37.87 -22.72
CA ARG A 205 1.80 36.98 -23.86
C ARG A 205 2.96 36.00 -23.86
N ILE A 206 2.66 34.72 -24.03
CA ILE A 206 3.64 33.67 -24.21
C ILE A 206 3.51 33.17 -25.64
N THR A 207 4.59 33.27 -26.42
CA THR A 207 4.63 32.88 -27.83
C THR A 207 5.59 31.71 -28.03
N CYS A 208 5.05 30.52 -28.32
CA CYS A 208 5.80 29.33 -28.68
C CYS A 208 5.76 29.13 -30.20
N VAL A 209 6.90 28.76 -30.78
CA VAL A 209 7.04 28.45 -32.20
C VAL A 209 7.44 26.98 -32.32
N SER A 210 6.80 26.23 -33.22
CA SER A 210 7.01 24.79 -33.38
C SER A 210 7.03 24.41 -34.86
N GLY A 211 7.91 23.47 -35.24
CA GLY A 211 8.19 23.11 -36.63
C GLY A 211 9.32 23.95 -37.24
N GLY A 212 9.90 23.45 -38.35
CA GLY A 212 11.06 24.04 -39.01
C GLY A 212 12.35 24.00 -38.16
N GLU A 213 13.29 24.89 -38.46
CA GLU A 213 14.61 25.00 -37.78
C GLU A 213 14.55 25.77 -36.44
N PHE A 214 13.37 25.96 -35.85
CA PHE A 214 13.25 26.74 -34.62
C PHE A 214 13.64 25.89 -33.39
N PRO A 215 14.61 26.35 -32.59
CA PRO A 215 14.96 25.67 -31.34
C PRO A 215 13.82 25.73 -30.32
N ASP A 216 13.85 24.86 -29.31
CA ASP A 216 12.89 24.80 -28.20
C ASP A 216 12.97 26.08 -27.33
N ARG A 217 12.47 27.20 -27.87
CA ARG A 217 12.52 28.53 -27.27
C ARG A 217 11.15 29.17 -27.27
N VAL A 218 10.95 30.08 -26.34
CA VAL A 218 9.69 30.82 -26.17
C VAL A 218 9.98 32.28 -25.92
N VAL A 219 9.10 33.15 -26.42
CA VAL A 219 9.13 34.58 -26.05
C VAL A 219 8.02 34.86 -25.05
N VAL A 220 8.38 35.46 -23.92
CA VAL A 220 7.45 35.91 -22.88
C VAL A 220 7.46 37.43 -22.84
N GLU A 221 6.31 38.04 -23.07
CA GLU A 221 6.15 39.49 -23.22
C GLU A 221 5.22 40.05 -22.14
N TYR A 222 5.60 41.19 -21.58
CA TYR A 222 4.85 41.93 -20.57
C TYR A 222 4.53 43.32 -21.11
N SER A 223 3.25 43.60 -21.33
CA SER A 223 2.74 44.82 -21.96
C SER A 223 1.94 45.64 -20.95
N GLY A 224 2.28 46.92 -20.82
CA GLY A 224 1.70 47.84 -19.85
C GLY A 224 2.68 48.20 -18.73
N ILE A 225 2.24 49.12 -17.87
CA ILE A 225 2.91 49.49 -16.62
C ILE A 225 2.02 48.98 -15.50
N ARG A 226 2.59 48.21 -14.57
CA ARG A 226 1.85 47.73 -13.41
C ARG A 226 1.61 48.90 -12.46
N THR A 227 0.36 49.35 -12.35
CA THR A 227 0.00 50.55 -11.57
C THR A 227 -0.66 50.22 -10.22
N SER A 228 -1.19 49.00 -10.06
CA SER A 228 -1.95 48.60 -8.88
C SER A 228 -1.15 47.68 -7.94
N PRO A 229 -1.28 47.83 -6.61
CA PRO A 229 -0.85 46.80 -5.67
C PRO A 229 -1.64 45.50 -5.92
N ILE A 230 -1.00 44.33 -5.82
CA ILE A 230 -1.64 43.05 -6.15
C ILE A 230 -2.89 42.85 -5.30
N THR A 231 -3.96 42.41 -5.97
CA THR A 231 -5.22 42.01 -5.33
C THR A 231 -4.98 40.97 -4.23
N ILE A 232 -5.55 41.23 -3.07
CA ILE A 232 -5.65 40.26 -1.96
C ILE A 232 -6.38 39.02 -2.48
N HIS A 233 -5.86 37.82 -2.21
CA HIS A 233 -6.54 36.57 -2.57
C HIS A 233 -7.91 36.53 -1.88
N GLY A 234 -8.98 36.08 -2.55
CA GLY A 234 -10.36 36.16 -2.04
C GLY A 234 -10.63 35.50 -0.68
N ASN A 235 -9.70 34.68 -0.19
CA ASN A 235 -9.75 34.02 1.13
C ASN A 235 -8.68 34.53 2.13
N SER A 236 -7.90 35.54 1.78
CA SER A 236 -6.84 36.08 2.64
C SER A 236 -7.39 37.19 3.53
N LYS A 237 -7.22 37.04 4.85
CA LYS A 237 -7.50 38.11 5.84
C LYS A 237 -6.37 39.15 5.92
N SER A 238 -5.23 38.91 5.29
CA SER A 238 -4.10 39.84 5.30
C SER A 238 -4.15 40.79 4.11
N ALA A 239 -3.85 42.07 4.36
CA ALA A 239 -3.72 43.10 3.32
C ALA A 239 -2.47 42.94 2.43
N ARG A 240 -1.76 41.80 2.52
CA ARG A 240 -0.52 41.56 1.79
C ARG A 240 -0.81 41.07 0.38
N GLU A 241 0.01 41.56 -0.54
CA GLU A 241 0.07 41.20 -1.95
C GLU A 241 0.24 39.67 -2.13
N TYR A 242 -0.73 39.02 -2.79
CA TYR A 242 -0.69 37.58 -3.04
C TYR A 242 0.19 37.26 -4.25
N MET A 243 1.43 36.88 -3.97
CA MET A 243 2.29 36.23 -4.97
C MET A 243 2.10 34.71 -4.93
N ARG A 244 2.02 34.05 -6.08
CA ARG A 244 2.01 32.59 -6.13
C ARG A 244 3.39 32.05 -5.72
N THR A 245 3.45 30.94 -5.00
CA THR A 245 4.72 30.25 -4.74
C THR A 245 5.21 29.59 -6.01
N ASN A 246 6.52 29.68 -6.27
CA ASN A 246 7.18 28.95 -7.35
C ASN A 246 6.80 27.46 -7.30
N PRO A 247 6.22 26.88 -8.37
CA PRO A 247 5.83 25.48 -8.41
C PRO A 247 6.97 24.53 -8.05
N ARG A 248 8.20 24.81 -8.51
CA ARG A 248 9.38 23.98 -8.20
C ARG A 248 9.74 24.02 -6.72
N LEU A 249 9.61 25.20 -6.09
CA LEU A 249 9.81 25.34 -4.64
C LEU A 249 8.72 24.58 -3.87
N LEU A 250 7.47 24.62 -4.35
CA LEU A 250 6.36 23.88 -3.73
C LEU A 250 6.54 22.36 -3.87
N GLU A 251 7.02 21.87 -5.02
CA GLU A 251 7.36 20.46 -5.24
C GLU A 251 8.44 20.00 -4.27
N ARG A 252 9.58 20.70 -4.22
CA ARG A 252 10.66 20.44 -3.25
C ARG A 252 10.15 20.44 -1.81
N MET A 253 9.31 21.41 -1.45
CA MET A 253 8.73 21.51 -0.11
C MET A 253 7.86 20.30 0.21
N ASN A 254 6.99 19.87 -0.71
CA ASN A 254 6.15 18.68 -0.54
C ASN A 254 6.96 17.39 -0.42
N GLU A 255 8.17 17.32 -0.97
CA GLU A 255 9.06 16.17 -0.85
C GLU A 255 9.79 16.16 0.48
N GLU A 256 10.39 17.27 0.88
CA GLU A 256 11.18 17.35 2.12
C GLU A 256 10.31 17.20 3.38
N VAL A 257 9.07 17.72 3.39
CA VAL A 257 8.15 17.58 4.54
C VAL A 257 7.69 16.15 4.82
N LYS A 258 7.94 15.20 3.90
CA LYS A 258 7.63 13.77 4.13
C LYS A 258 8.51 13.18 5.22
N ASN A 259 9.77 13.62 5.29
CA ASN A 259 10.80 12.99 6.12
C ASN A 259 11.40 13.93 7.17
N LYS A 260 11.04 15.22 7.14
CA LYS A 260 11.62 16.24 8.02
C LYS A 260 10.53 17.02 8.77
N SER A 261 10.93 17.66 9.87
CA SER A 261 10.07 18.61 10.57
C SER A 261 9.91 19.91 9.76
N THR A 262 8.78 20.59 9.96
CA THR A 262 8.49 21.87 9.29
C THR A 262 9.60 22.90 9.49
N LYS A 263 10.17 22.97 10.71
CA LYS A 263 11.25 23.90 11.07
C LYS A 263 12.55 23.57 10.34
N GLN A 264 12.94 22.29 10.30
CA GLN A 264 14.14 21.85 9.59
C GLN A 264 14.06 22.17 8.10
N VAL A 265 12.93 21.85 7.45
CA VAL A 265 12.71 22.16 6.02
C VAL A 265 12.80 23.67 5.78
N TYR A 266 12.19 24.48 6.64
CA TYR A 266 12.24 25.93 6.51
C TYR A 266 13.67 26.49 6.62
N GLU A 267 14.42 26.08 7.65
CA GLU A 267 15.80 26.53 7.86
C GLU A 267 16.75 26.06 6.75
N GLU A 268 16.60 24.84 6.24
CA GLU A 268 17.39 24.33 5.13
C GLU A 268 17.10 25.09 3.84
N MET A 269 15.83 25.36 3.54
CA MET A 269 15.44 26.12 2.35
C MET A 269 15.85 27.58 2.43
N LEU A 270 15.95 28.18 3.63
CA LEU A 270 16.53 29.51 3.80
C LEU A 270 18.02 29.55 3.41
N ARG A 271 18.75 28.45 3.60
CA ARG A 271 20.17 28.34 3.22
C ARG A 271 20.39 28.13 1.72
N ASP A 272 19.37 27.68 0.97
CA ASP A 272 19.44 27.41 -0.46
C ASP A 272 18.40 28.22 -1.25
N SER A 273 18.78 29.43 -1.64
CA SER A 273 17.90 30.41 -2.29
C SER A 273 17.74 30.21 -3.81
N LYS A 274 18.34 29.17 -4.41
CA LYS A 274 18.36 28.99 -5.88
C LYS A 274 16.97 28.93 -6.53
N LEU A 275 15.96 28.41 -5.83
CA LEU A 275 14.57 28.30 -6.31
C LEU A 275 13.62 29.31 -5.64
N GLY A 276 14.17 30.24 -4.88
CA GLY A 276 13.45 31.08 -3.93
C GLY A 276 13.33 30.43 -2.55
N ILE A 277 12.95 31.22 -1.55
CA ILE A 277 12.76 30.78 -0.17
C ILE A 277 11.26 30.66 0.17
N PRO A 278 10.86 29.75 1.09
CA PRO A 278 9.52 29.75 1.64
C PRO A 278 9.23 31.09 2.31
N LYS A 279 7.99 31.58 2.16
CA LYS A 279 7.59 32.91 2.69
C LYS A 279 7.45 32.94 4.20
N SER A 280 7.17 31.79 4.79
CA SER A 280 6.99 31.62 6.23
C SER A 280 7.04 30.15 6.58
N LEU A 281 7.31 29.88 7.86
CA LEU A 281 7.17 28.55 8.44
C LEU A 281 5.76 27.95 8.23
N LYS A 282 4.72 28.80 8.30
CA LYS A 282 3.32 28.40 8.06
C LYS A 282 3.11 27.80 6.67
N GLN A 283 3.78 28.32 5.64
CA GLN A 283 3.68 27.77 4.29
C GLN A 283 4.16 26.32 4.22
N VAL A 284 5.23 26.00 4.94
CA VAL A 284 5.78 24.64 5.05
C VAL A 284 4.84 23.76 5.87
N ALA A 285 4.24 24.29 6.93
CA ALA A 285 3.25 23.57 7.74
C ALA A 285 2.03 23.18 6.92
N ASP A 286 1.50 24.11 6.12
CA ASP A 286 0.37 23.88 5.23
C ASP A 286 0.70 22.83 4.15
N ALA A 287 1.94 22.82 3.65
CA ALA A 287 2.41 21.80 2.70
C ALA A 287 2.42 20.41 3.35
N LYS A 288 2.94 20.30 4.57
CA LYS A 288 2.93 19.06 5.35
C LYS A 288 1.50 18.57 5.61
N TYR A 289 0.61 19.45 6.06
CA TYR A 289 -0.79 19.11 6.29
C TYR A 289 -1.48 18.56 5.03
N ARG A 290 -1.31 19.23 3.88
CA ARG A 290 -1.86 18.77 2.60
C ARG A 290 -1.32 17.41 2.18
N ALA A 291 -0.01 17.18 2.36
CA ALA A 291 0.61 15.90 2.04
C ALA A 291 0.02 14.76 2.90
N SER A 292 -0.11 14.96 4.20
CA SER A 292 -0.70 13.98 5.12
C SER A 292 -2.16 13.65 4.79
N ARG A 293 -2.97 14.68 4.47
CA ARG A 293 -4.37 14.49 4.12
C ARG A 293 -4.54 13.69 2.82
N LYS A 294 -3.67 13.89 1.83
CA LYS A 294 -3.68 13.13 0.58
C LYS A 294 -3.39 11.65 0.83
N VAL A 295 -2.40 11.34 1.67
CA VAL A 295 -2.07 9.96 2.08
C VAL A 295 -3.24 9.30 2.81
N GLN A 296 -3.92 10.03 3.71
CA GLN A 296 -5.08 9.49 4.42
C GLN A 296 -6.25 9.19 3.47
N GLN A 297 -6.50 10.06 2.50
CA GLN A 297 -7.54 9.86 1.49
C GLN A 297 -7.22 8.67 0.56
N GLU A 298 -5.96 8.50 0.15
CA GLU A 298 -5.51 7.34 -0.63
C GLU A 298 -5.67 6.02 0.15
N LYS A 299 -5.42 6.01 1.46
CA LYS A 299 -5.67 4.84 2.32
C LYS A 299 -7.15 4.47 2.38
N VAL A 300 -8.05 5.43 2.55
CA VAL A 300 -9.51 5.18 2.62
C VAL A 300 -10.04 4.59 1.30
N VAL A 301 -9.59 5.12 0.17
CA VAL A 301 -9.98 4.61 -1.16
C VAL A 301 -9.48 3.17 -1.37
N LYS A 302 -8.29 2.84 -0.88
CA LYS A 302 -7.74 1.49 -0.97
C LYS A 302 -8.56 0.46 -0.19
N VAL A 303 -8.94 0.78 1.06
CA VAL A 303 -9.77 -0.09 1.91
C VAL A 303 -11.16 -0.33 1.32
N ALA A 304 -11.77 0.70 0.73
CA ALA A 304 -13.08 0.56 0.08
C ALA A 304 -13.03 -0.34 -1.17
N GLY A 305 -11.94 -0.28 -1.94
CA GLY A 305 -11.72 -1.16 -3.09
C GLY A 305 -11.51 -2.62 -2.68
N GLU A 306 -10.67 -2.86 -1.67
CA GLU A 306 -10.42 -4.20 -1.14
C GLU A 306 -11.71 -4.85 -0.61
N ASN A 307 -12.56 -4.11 0.12
CA ASN A 307 -13.85 -4.61 0.61
C ASN A 307 -14.84 -4.97 -0.51
N LEU A 308 -14.87 -4.22 -1.61
CA LEU A 308 -15.72 -4.54 -2.76
C LEU A 308 -15.25 -5.83 -3.45
N ASP A 309 -13.93 -6.04 -3.56
CA ASP A 309 -13.36 -7.26 -4.13
C ASP A 309 -13.79 -8.49 -3.30
N PHE A 310 -13.72 -8.42 -1.97
CA PHE A 310 -14.16 -9.53 -1.10
C PHE A 310 -15.65 -9.87 -1.27
N LEU A 311 -16.53 -8.87 -1.33
CA LEU A 311 -17.98 -9.10 -1.50
C LEU A 311 -18.28 -9.68 -2.89
N THR A 312 -17.63 -9.18 -3.92
CA THR A 312 -17.76 -9.72 -5.29
C THR A 312 -17.31 -11.17 -5.33
N MET A 313 -16.19 -11.50 -4.68
CA MET A 313 -15.71 -12.87 -4.59
C MET A 313 -16.66 -13.81 -3.86
N LEU A 314 -17.31 -13.34 -2.78
CA LEU A 314 -18.32 -14.12 -2.07
C LEU A 314 -19.56 -14.41 -2.94
N GLU A 315 -19.94 -13.49 -3.81
CA GLU A 315 -21.09 -13.68 -4.71
C GLU A 315 -20.75 -14.53 -5.94
N GLU A 316 -19.55 -14.39 -6.50
CA GLU A 316 -19.18 -14.98 -7.80
C GLU A 316 -18.40 -16.29 -7.68
N ASN A 317 -17.61 -16.50 -6.62
CA ASN A 317 -16.75 -17.67 -6.50
C ASN A 317 -17.36 -18.72 -5.55
N PRO A 318 -17.79 -19.89 -6.07
CA PRO A 318 -18.47 -20.91 -5.27
C PRO A 318 -17.55 -21.59 -4.25
N SER A 319 -16.24 -21.36 -4.30
CA SER A 319 -15.29 -21.88 -3.31
C SER A 319 -15.07 -20.90 -2.15
N VAL A 320 -15.51 -19.64 -2.28
CA VAL A 320 -15.49 -18.65 -1.19
C VAL A 320 -16.76 -18.81 -0.38
N GLN A 321 -16.64 -19.30 0.84
CA GLN A 321 -17.80 -19.64 1.67
C GLN A 321 -18.14 -18.56 2.68
N GLU A 322 -17.12 -17.89 3.20
CA GLU A 322 -17.33 -16.82 4.18
C GLU A 322 -16.25 -15.74 4.06
N VAL A 323 -16.67 -14.48 4.19
CA VAL A 323 -15.79 -13.32 4.36
C VAL A 323 -16.08 -12.70 5.72
N ILE A 324 -15.08 -12.72 6.60
CA ILE A 324 -15.20 -12.21 7.97
C ILE A 324 -14.56 -10.83 8.01
N HIS A 325 -15.39 -9.77 8.04
CA HIS A 325 -14.93 -8.39 8.21
C HIS A 325 -15.12 -7.93 9.65
N ARG A 326 -14.09 -7.34 10.25
CA ARG A 326 -14.14 -6.76 11.59
C ARG A 326 -13.64 -5.32 11.56
N LYS A 327 -14.18 -4.50 12.45
CA LYS A 327 -13.76 -3.12 12.60
C LYS A 327 -12.27 -3.08 12.95
N ASP A 328 -11.51 -2.24 12.25
CA ASP A 328 -10.10 -1.97 12.49
C ASP A 328 -9.15 -3.17 12.27
N LEU A 329 -9.65 -4.29 11.73
CA LEU A 329 -8.87 -5.48 11.38
C LEU A 329 -9.02 -5.82 9.89
N PRO A 330 -8.02 -6.45 9.27
CA PRO A 330 -8.14 -7.00 7.93
C PRO A 330 -9.28 -8.02 7.83
N SER A 331 -9.93 -8.10 6.67
CA SER A 331 -10.92 -9.15 6.39
C SER A 331 -10.24 -10.51 6.24
N CYS A 332 -10.89 -11.57 6.71
CA CYS A 332 -10.46 -12.95 6.50
C CYS A 332 -11.39 -13.65 5.50
N VAL A 333 -10.90 -14.68 4.81
CA VAL A 333 -11.68 -15.45 3.83
C VAL A 333 -11.55 -16.94 4.10
N ILE A 334 -12.68 -17.64 4.14
CA ILE A 334 -12.74 -19.10 4.26
C ILE A 334 -13.05 -19.71 2.90
N LEU A 335 -12.23 -20.68 2.49
CA LEU A 335 -12.30 -21.34 1.20
C LEU A 335 -12.53 -22.84 1.37
N HIS A 336 -13.53 -23.38 0.69
CA HIS A 336 -13.66 -24.81 0.39
C HIS A 336 -14.73 -25.04 -0.68
N SER A 337 -14.73 -26.21 -1.32
CA SER A 337 -15.86 -26.66 -2.15
C SER A 337 -16.81 -27.58 -1.37
N GLY A 338 -18.02 -27.77 -1.88
CA GLY A 338 -18.98 -28.73 -1.31
C GLY A 338 -18.47 -30.17 -1.40
N ASP A 339 -17.89 -30.54 -2.55
CA ASP A 339 -17.37 -31.89 -2.80
C ASP A 339 -16.19 -32.22 -1.87
N GLN A 340 -15.25 -31.28 -1.72
CA GLN A 340 -14.12 -31.40 -0.80
C GLN A 340 -14.58 -31.58 0.65
N LEU A 341 -15.54 -30.77 1.11
CA LEU A 341 -16.08 -30.87 2.46
C LEU A 341 -16.81 -32.20 2.67
N GLY A 342 -17.60 -32.63 1.69
CA GLY A 342 -18.31 -33.91 1.73
C GLY A 342 -17.36 -35.10 1.78
N ASP A 343 -16.25 -35.05 1.05
CA ASP A 343 -15.23 -36.09 1.07
C ASP A 343 -14.42 -36.11 2.38
N MET A 344 -14.05 -34.94 2.88
CA MET A 344 -13.41 -34.80 4.19
C MET A 344 -14.26 -35.46 5.29
N LYS A 345 -15.55 -35.13 5.36
CA LYS A 345 -16.48 -35.70 6.35
C LYS A 345 -16.50 -37.22 6.33
N ARG A 346 -16.62 -37.84 5.15
CA ARG A 346 -16.62 -39.30 5.00
C ARG A 346 -15.33 -39.94 5.49
N ASN A 347 -14.19 -39.29 5.28
CA ASN A 347 -12.90 -39.81 5.73
C ASN A 347 -12.71 -39.62 7.24
N LEU A 348 -13.17 -38.50 7.81
CA LEU A 348 -13.12 -38.26 9.26
C LEU A 348 -14.02 -39.25 10.04
N GLU A 349 -15.17 -39.65 9.49
CA GLU A 349 -16.02 -40.71 10.07
C GLU A 349 -15.31 -42.07 10.13
N ASN A 350 -14.34 -42.32 9.25
CA ASN A 350 -13.54 -43.55 9.20
C ASN A 350 -12.21 -43.41 9.96
N GLU A 351 -12.22 -42.66 11.07
CA GLU A 351 -11.07 -42.43 11.94
C GLU A 351 -9.87 -41.72 11.28
N SER A 352 -10.07 -41.01 10.15
CA SER A 352 -9.02 -40.13 9.62
C SER A 352 -8.74 -39.01 10.62
N ILE A 353 -7.45 -38.69 10.77
CA ILE A 353 -6.97 -37.53 11.51
C ILE A 353 -7.10 -36.29 10.63
N MET A 354 -7.49 -35.16 11.23
CA MET A 354 -7.53 -33.86 10.58
C MET A 354 -6.23 -33.11 10.85
N GLY A 355 -5.47 -32.82 9.80
CA GLY A 355 -4.25 -32.04 9.92
C GLY A 355 -4.53 -30.56 9.88
N VAL A 356 -3.85 -29.76 10.71
CA VAL A 356 -3.85 -28.30 10.63
C VAL A 356 -2.42 -27.83 10.35
N ASP A 357 -2.18 -27.29 9.16
CA ASP A 357 -0.90 -26.67 8.83
C ASP A 357 -0.98 -25.16 9.08
N CYS A 358 -0.30 -24.75 10.15
CA CYS A 358 -0.14 -23.36 10.49
C CYS A 358 0.89 -22.72 9.54
N THR A 359 0.31 -22.13 8.49
CA THR A 359 0.68 -20.78 8.08
C THR A 359 1.94 -20.69 7.22
N TYR A 360 1.78 -20.83 5.89
CA TYR A 360 2.76 -20.28 4.96
C TYR A 360 2.33 -18.87 4.53
N LYS A 361 3.27 -17.93 4.59
CA LYS A 361 3.02 -16.53 4.26
C LYS A 361 3.23 -16.28 2.78
N VAL A 362 2.26 -15.67 2.11
CA VAL A 362 2.32 -15.23 0.70
C VAL A 362 2.12 -13.73 0.63
N GLY A 363 3.23 -12.99 0.50
CA GLY A 363 3.20 -11.54 0.65
C GLY A 363 2.84 -11.17 2.09
N ASP A 364 1.73 -10.45 2.28
CA ASP A 364 1.21 -10.09 3.61
C ASP A 364 0.10 -11.02 4.10
N CYS A 365 -0.37 -11.96 3.27
CA CYS A 365 -1.43 -12.91 3.61
C CYS A 365 -0.83 -14.17 4.24
N TYR A 366 -1.37 -14.55 5.39
CA TYR A 366 -1.19 -15.84 6.04
C TYR A 366 -2.23 -16.83 5.51
N ILE A 367 -1.82 -18.08 5.34
CA ILE A 367 -2.66 -19.15 4.80
C ILE A 367 -2.61 -20.34 5.77
N THR A 368 -3.66 -20.49 6.58
CA THR A 368 -3.85 -21.66 7.44
C THR A 368 -4.67 -22.69 6.70
N MET A 369 -4.15 -23.91 6.62
CA MET A 369 -4.80 -24.97 5.88
C MET A 369 -5.18 -26.11 6.78
N THR A 370 -6.26 -26.78 6.41
CA THR A 370 -6.58 -28.09 6.95
C THR A 370 -6.32 -29.16 5.89
N VAL A 371 -6.02 -30.38 6.33
CA VAL A 371 -5.78 -31.53 5.45
C VAL A 371 -6.39 -32.78 6.07
N TYR A 372 -6.64 -33.80 5.24
CA TYR A 372 -7.11 -35.10 5.71
C TYR A 372 -6.60 -36.19 4.77
N ARG A 373 -6.71 -37.45 5.21
CA ARG A 373 -6.37 -38.59 4.36
C ARG A 373 -7.59 -39.07 3.60
N ASN A 374 -7.41 -39.27 2.30
CA ASN A 374 -8.42 -39.94 1.50
C ASN A 374 -8.16 -41.45 1.50
N SER A 375 -9.00 -42.20 2.22
CA SER A 375 -8.92 -43.67 2.30
C SER A 375 -9.14 -44.40 0.97
N ARG A 376 -9.69 -43.73 -0.04
CA ARG A 376 -9.98 -44.30 -1.37
C ARG A 376 -8.87 -44.08 -2.38
N ASP A 377 -7.99 -43.11 -2.12
CA ASP A 377 -6.89 -42.76 -3.00
C ASP A 377 -5.56 -43.09 -2.31
N LEU A 378 -4.91 -44.15 -2.79
CA LEU A 378 -3.73 -44.73 -2.18
C LEU A 378 -2.50 -44.43 -3.04
N HIS A 379 -1.40 -44.11 -2.40
CA HIS A 379 -0.13 -43.98 -3.09
C HIS A 379 0.28 -45.33 -3.71
N GLU A 380 0.59 -45.37 -5.01
CA GLU A 380 0.83 -46.61 -5.76
C GLU A 380 1.90 -47.51 -5.13
N GLU A 381 3.00 -46.90 -4.63
CA GLU A 381 4.12 -47.67 -4.06
C GLU A 381 3.92 -48.08 -2.60
N THR A 382 3.38 -47.21 -1.75
CA THR A 382 3.31 -47.43 -0.30
C THR A 382 1.97 -47.98 0.16
N LEU A 383 0.95 -47.91 -0.70
CA LEU A 383 -0.45 -48.24 -0.39
C LEU A 383 -1.04 -47.45 0.79
N GLU A 384 -0.39 -46.34 1.17
CA GLU A 384 -0.87 -45.46 2.23
C GLU A 384 -1.83 -44.41 1.63
N PRO A 385 -2.90 -44.04 2.36
CA PRO A 385 -3.84 -42.99 1.93
C PRO A 385 -3.16 -41.66 1.63
N LEU A 386 -3.52 -41.05 0.49
CA LEU A 386 -2.99 -39.76 0.04
C LEU A 386 -3.58 -38.59 0.84
N LEU A 387 -2.79 -37.52 0.93
CA LEU A 387 -3.13 -36.31 1.67
C LEU A 387 -3.89 -35.32 0.78
N TYR A 388 -5.06 -34.93 1.24
CA TYR A 388 -5.97 -34.05 0.54
C TYR A 388 -6.10 -32.72 1.26
N LEU A 389 -6.17 -31.63 0.50
CA LEU A 389 -6.45 -30.31 1.03
C LEU A 389 -7.89 -30.29 1.57
N GLY A 390 -8.10 -29.76 2.77
CA GLY A 390 -9.39 -29.43 3.35
C GLY A 390 -9.71 -27.93 3.21
N PRO A 391 -10.65 -27.40 4.02
CA PRO A 391 -10.88 -25.96 4.10
C PRO A 391 -9.63 -25.14 4.44
N VAL A 392 -9.55 -23.94 3.87
CA VAL A 392 -8.42 -23.01 3.98
C VAL A 392 -8.89 -21.65 4.49
N LEU A 393 -8.12 -21.06 5.41
CA LEU A 393 -8.29 -19.69 5.90
C LEU A 393 -7.22 -18.78 5.30
N LEU A 394 -7.67 -17.68 4.66
CA LEU A 394 -6.84 -16.55 4.29
C LEU A 394 -7.01 -15.43 5.32
N HIS A 395 -5.90 -14.97 5.91
CA HIS A 395 -5.93 -13.98 6.98
C HIS A 395 -4.67 -13.10 6.98
N TRP A 396 -4.68 -11.97 7.71
CA TRP A 396 -3.57 -11.00 7.74
C TRP A 396 -3.09 -10.68 9.16
N ASP A 397 -3.59 -11.41 10.15
CA ASP A 397 -3.19 -11.35 11.56
C ASP A 397 -3.14 -12.76 12.14
N VAL A 398 -2.37 -12.97 13.20
CA VAL A 398 -2.22 -14.26 13.89
C VAL A 398 -2.92 -14.26 15.26
N GLU A 399 -4.03 -13.53 15.38
CA GLU A 399 -4.74 -13.41 16.65
C GLU A 399 -5.64 -14.63 16.93
N LEU A 400 -5.75 -15.01 18.21
CA LEU A 400 -6.65 -16.07 18.69
C LEU A 400 -8.06 -15.95 18.11
N ARG A 401 -8.62 -14.74 18.07
CA ARG A 401 -9.98 -14.50 17.60
C ARG A 401 -10.16 -14.86 16.11
N THR A 402 -9.12 -14.70 15.31
CA THR A 402 -9.12 -15.06 13.89
C THR A 402 -9.23 -16.56 13.72
N TYR A 403 -8.43 -17.33 14.45
CA TYR A 403 -8.50 -18.79 14.47
C TYR A 403 -9.81 -19.31 15.07
N VAL A 404 -10.29 -18.72 16.18
CA VAL A 404 -11.60 -19.11 16.78
C VAL A 404 -12.72 -18.96 15.78
N SER A 405 -12.72 -17.91 14.95
CA SER A 405 -13.77 -17.74 13.94
C SER A 405 -13.72 -18.81 12.86
N PHE A 406 -12.51 -19.19 12.42
CA PHE A 406 -12.33 -20.27 11.47
C PHE A 406 -12.74 -21.63 12.04
N PHE A 407 -12.30 -21.98 13.25
CA PHE A 407 -12.66 -23.26 13.86
C PHE A 407 -14.12 -23.33 14.31
N SER A 408 -14.73 -22.21 14.69
CA SER A 408 -16.18 -22.12 14.92
C SER A 408 -16.96 -22.38 13.63
N TYR A 409 -16.49 -21.83 12.50
CA TYR A 409 -17.05 -22.14 11.20
C TYR A 409 -16.92 -23.65 10.89
N LEU A 410 -15.72 -24.21 11.07
CA LEU A 410 -15.47 -25.64 10.85
C LEU A 410 -16.37 -26.52 11.70
N MET A 411 -16.50 -26.23 13.00
CA MET A 411 -17.42 -26.92 13.90
C MET A 411 -18.85 -26.88 13.36
N SER A 412 -19.31 -25.72 12.89
CA SER A 412 -20.66 -25.58 12.33
C SER A 412 -20.88 -26.41 11.07
N VAL A 413 -19.87 -26.52 10.20
CA VAL A 413 -19.99 -27.30 8.96
C VAL A 413 -19.72 -28.78 9.16
N LEU A 414 -18.91 -29.18 10.13
CA LEU A 414 -18.63 -30.58 10.48
C LEU A 414 -19.78 -31.21 11.29
N GLY A 415 -20.55 -30.41 12.04
CA GLY A 415 -21.66 -30.89 12.86
C GLY A 415 -21.16 -31.53 14.15
N ASP A 416 -21.79 -32.63 14.57
CA ASP A 416 -21.45 -33.34 15.83
C ASP A 416 -20.18 -34.22 15.72
N MET A 417 -19.36 -34.02 14.68
CA MET A 417 -18.10 -34.73 14.52
C MET A 417 -17.04 -34.16 15.47
N GLU A 418 -16.33 -35.04 16.17
CA GLU A 418 -15.23 -34.70 17.06
C GLU A 418 -13.93 -35.32 16.52
N PRO A 419 -13.34 -34.74 15.46
CA PRO A 419 -12.17 -35.32 14.81
C PRO A 419 -10.95 -35.25 15.72
N THR A 420 -10.03 -36.20 15.58
CA THR A 420 -8.69 -36.05 16.16
C THR A 420 -7.90 -35.07 15.28
N PHE A 421 -7.26 -34.07 15.90
CA PHE A 421 -6.46 -33.08 15.19
C PHE A 421 -4.97 -33.35 15.35
N GLU A 422 -4.24 -33.35 14.24
CA GLU A 422 -2.77 -33.27 14.23
C GLU A 422 -2.35 -31.88 13.75
N VAL A 423 -1.82 -31.09 14.67
CA VAL A 423 -1.41 -29.70 14.44
C VAL A 423 0.07 -29.66 14.13
N LYS A 424 0.41 -29.05 12.99
CA LYS A 424 1.78 -28.75 12.61
C LYS A 424 2.15 -27.38 13.17
N LEU A 425 3.28 -27.32 13.87
CA LEU A 425 3.82 -26.09 14.44
C LEU A 425 4.81 -25.40 13.50
N GLY A 426 4.70 -24.08 13.39
CA GLY A 426 5.72 -23.22 12.82
C GLY A 426 6.84 -22.82 13.80
N ASP A 427 7.59 -21.78 13.44
CA ASP A 427 8.77 -21.27 14.16
C ASP A 427 8.43 -20.66 15.53
N GLU A 428 7.20 -20.18 15.65
CA GLU A 428 6.61 -19.70 16.89
C GLU A 428 5.46 -20.65 17.21
N ILE A 429 5.39 -21.07 18.47
CA ILE A 429 4.28 -21.87 18.97
C ILE A 429 3.06 -20.95 18.84
N GLU A 430 2.29 -21.07 17.76
CA GLU A 430 1.03 -20.33 17.60
C GLU A 430 0.01 -20.94 18.56
N LEU A 431 0.20 -20.65 19.87
CA LEU A 431 -0.72 -21.03 20.96
C LEU A 431 -2.16 -20.62 20.61
N ALA A 432 -2.31 -19.55 19.85
CA ALA A 432 -3.58 -19.07 19.33
C ALA A 432 -4.37 -20.13 18.53
N VAL A 433 -3.70 -21.04 17.81
CA VAL A 433 -4.36 -22.14 17.09
C VAL A 433 -4.78 -23.24 18.05
N PHE A 434 -3.91 -23.61 19.00
CA PHE A 434 -4.21 -24.57 20.05
C PHE A 434 -5.40 -24.13 20.89
N ASP A 435 -5.32 -22.93 21.45
CA ASP A 435 -6.38 -22.31 22.24
C ASP A 435 -7.68 -22.25 21.43
N ALA A 436 -7.62 -21.94 20.12
CA ALA A 436 -8.82 -21.90 19.29
C ALA A 436 -9.43 -23.29 19.07
N LEU A 437 -8.60 -24.32 18.85
CA LEU A 437 -9.04 -25.71 18.72
C LEU A 437 -9.64 -26.23 20.02
N GLU A 438 -9.00 -26.02 21.16
CA GLU A 438 -9.54 -26.42 22.47
C GLU A 438 -10.88 -25.74 22.76
N ASN A 439 -11.04 -24.47 22.36
CA ASN A 439 -12.29 -23.74 22.53
C ASN A 439 -13.41 -24.22 21.61
N CYS A 440 -13.10 -24.64 20.37
CA CYS A 440 -14.10 -25.01 19.37
C CYS A 440 -14.37 -26.53 19.32
N PHE A 441 -13.42 -27.34 19.74
CA PHE A 441 -13.46 -28.81 19.72
C PHE A 441 -12.94 -29.37 21.05
N PRO A 442 -13.67 -29.15 22.16
CA PRO A 442 -13.20 -29.50 23.50
C PRO A 442 -13.08 -31.01 23.74
N SER A 443 -13.79 -31.83 22.95
CA SER A 443 -13.75 -33.29 23.06
C SER A 443 -12.70 -33.92 22.15
N SER A 444 -12.16 -33.16 21.20
CA SER A 444 -11.15 -33.64 20.26
C SER A 444 -9.81 -33.88 20.94
N VAL A 445 -9.10 -34.90 20.46
CA VAL A 445 -7.70 -35.10 20.84
C VAL A 445 -6.82 -34.23 19.96
N LEU A 446 -5.99 -33.39 20.57
CA LEU A 446 -5.00 -32.58 19.89
C LEU A 446 -3.63 -33.24 19.97
N MET A 447 -2.94 -33.33 18.83
CA MET A 447 -1.62 -33.92 18.73
C MET A 447 -0.66 -32.98 18.01
N LEU A 448 0.57 -32.88 18.52
CA LEU A 448 1.66 -32.15 17.90
C LEU A 448 2.46 -33.06 16.98
N ASN A 449 2.81 -32.54 15.81
CA ASN A 449 3.77 -33.21 14.95
C ASN A 449 5.18 -33.19 15.60
N CYS A 450 5.66 -34.36 16.00
CA CYS A 450 6.92 -34.50 16.72
C CYS A 450 8.13 -34.06 15.88
N GLN A 451 8.10 -34.27 14.56
CA GLN A 451 9.20 -33.91 13.68
C GLN A 451 9.34 -32.39 13.51
N CYS A 452 8.24 -31.68 13.29
CA CYS A 452 8.25 -30.21 13.22
C CYS A 452 8.67 -29.59 14.57
N LEU A 453 8.27 -30.21 15.68
CA LEU A 453 8.69 -29.79 17.01
C LEU A 453 10.20 -29.98 17.22
N GLU A 454 10.76 -31.12 16.80
CA GLU A 454 12.21 -31.37 16.81
C GLU A 454 12.97 -30.31 15.99
N GLU A 455 12.51 -30.00 14.78
CA GLU A 455 13.12 -28.98 13.92
C GLU A 455 13.06 -27.57 14.53
N SER A 456 11.97 -27.23 15.22
CA SER A 456 11.82 -25.96 15.94
C SER A 456 12.80 -25.87 17.11
N VAL A 457 12.88 -26.91 17.94
CA VAL A 457 13.83 -26.98 19.05
C VAL A 457 15.27 -26.92 18.53
N SER A 458 15.59 -27.70 17.49
CA SER A 458 16.91 -27.74 16.85
C SER A 458 17.39 -26.36 16.40
N ARG A 459 16.50 -25.53 15.86
CA ARG A 459 16.82 -24.16 15.45
C ARG A 459 16.97 -23.19 16.62
N LYS A 460 16.24 -23.39 17.73
CA LYS A 460 16.35 -22.56 18.93
C LYS A 460 17.61 -22.85 19.74
N LEU A 461 18.08 -24.10 19.74
CA LEU A 461 19.22 -24.53 20.56
C LEU A 461 20.50 -23.70 20.36
N PRO A 462 20.96 -23.37 19.14
CA PRO A 462 22.13 -22.50 18.95
C PRO A 462 21.99 -21.11 19.55
N PHE A 463 20.77 -20.55 19.61
CA PHE A 463 20.52 -19.24 20.23
C PHE A 463 20.55 -19.31 21.75
N ILE A 464 20.14 -20.45 22.33
CA ILE A 464 20.09 -20.68 23.78
C ILE A 464 21.47 -21.06 24.33
N LEU A 465 22.21 -21.90 23.61
CA LEU A 465 23.44 -22.55 24.05
C LEU A 465 24.72 -21.98 23.42
N GLY A 466 24.59 -21.22 22.32
CA GLY A 466 25.71 -20.80 21.49
C GLY A 466 26.15 -21.87 20.47
N ASP A 467 27.31 -21.65 19.83
CA ASP A 467 27.88 -22.56 18.83
C ASP A 467 28.47 -23.83 19.49
N LYS A 468 27.57 -24.70 19.92
CA LYS A 468 27.83 -25.92 20.71
C LYS A 468 27.13 -27.13 20.08
N PRO A 469 27.60 -27.60 18.90
CA PRO A 469 26.86 -28.57 18.10
C PRO A 469 26.73 -29.94 18.77
N GLN A 470 27.70 -30.33 19.60
CA GLN A 470 27.70 -31.61 20.31
C GLN A 470 26.63 -31.63 21.40
N GLU A 471 26.54 -30.56 22.17
CA GLU A 471 25.53 -30.38 23.22
C GLU A 471 24.13 -30.24 22.63
N CYS A 472 23.99 -29.51 21.52
CA CYS A 472 22.72 -29.41 20.79
C CYS A 472 22.25 -30.80 20.32
N SER A 473 23.14 -31.59 19.70
CA SER A 473 22.82 -32.94 19.24
C SER A 473 22.47 -33.88 20.40
N MET A 474 23.18 -33.77 21.53
CA MET A 474 22.90 -34.57 22.73
C MET A 474 21.51 -34.25 23.29
N ILE A 475 21.13 -32.98 23.39
CA ILE A 475 19.82 -32.55 23.88
C ILE A 475 18.70 -33.05 22.95
N LEU A 476 18.86 -32.88 21.64
CA LEU A 476 17.89 -33.39 20.67
C LEU A 476 17.72 -34.90 20.79
N GLN A 477 18.82 -35.66 20.88
CA GLN A 477 18.77 -37.11 21.04
C GLN A 477 18.08 -37.54 22.34
N LYS A 478 18.30 -36.79 23.43
CA LYS A 478 17.66 -37.05 24.74
C LYS A 478 16.16 -36.75 24.73
N ILE A 479 15.69 -35.84 23.87
CA ILE A 479 14.27 -35.49 23.78
C ILE A 479 13.56 -36.32 22.72
N PHE A 480 14.07 -36.30 21.49
CA PHE A 480 13.44 -36.80 20.26
C PHE A 480 14.05 -38.10 19.73
N GLY A 481 15.16 -38.58 20.29
CA GLY A 481 15.79 -39.81 19.85
C GLY A 481 14.93 -41.06 20.11
N SER A 482 15.37 -42.21 19.58
CA SER A 482 14.71 -43.50 19.80
C SER A 482 14.58 -43.88 21.28
N GLU A 483 15.51 -43.42 22.12
CA GLU A 483 15.49 -43.55 23.58
C GLU A 483 15.18 -42.23 24.30
N GLY A 484 14.68 -41.24 23.57
CA GLY A 484 14.29 -39.94 24.11
C GLY A 484 12.95 -39.98 24.86
N ILE A 485 12.58 -38.88 25.51
CA ILE A 485 11.32 -38.81 26.27
C ILE A 485 10.08 -38.97 25.39
N VAL A 486 10.08 -38.47 24.16
CA VAL A 486 8.91 -38.60 23.27
C VAL A 486 8.68 -40.03 22.80
N SER A 487 9.72 -40.86 22.87
CA SER A 487 9.70 -42.29 22.52
C SER A 487 9.43 -43.18 23.74
N SER A 488 9.00 -42.61 24.87
CA SER A 488 8.68 -43.37 26.07
C SER A 488 7.49 -44.32 25.86
N PRO A 489 7.62 -45.61 26.22
CA PRO A 489 6.56 -46.59 25.99
C PRO A 489 5.36 -46.45 26.94
N SER A 490 5.51 -45.72 28.05
CA SER A 490 4.42 -45.40 28.99
C SER A 490 4.59 -44.02 29.62
N MET A 491 3.51 -43.46 30.19
CA MET A 491 3.59 -42.18 30.93
C MET A 491 4.53 -42.27 32.13
N LEU A 492 4.63 -43.43 32.77
CA LEU A 492 5.57 -43.65 33.87
C LEU A 492 7.02 -43.57 33.39
N ASP A 493 7.32 -44.17 32.23
CA ASP A 493 8.65 -44.09 31.62
C ASP A 493 8.96 -42.66 31.15
N PHE A 494 7.95 -41.91 30.70
CA PHE A 494 8.10 -40.48 30.39
C PHE A 494 8.53 -39.69 31.63
N GLU A 495 7.82 -39.85 32.75
CA GLU A 495 8.12 -39.14 34.01
C GLU A 495 9.50 -39.52 34.56
N ASP A 496 9.89 -40.79 34.49
CA ASP A 496 11.21 -41.27 34.90
C ASP A 496 12.32 -40.67 34.01
N ARG A 497 12.16 -40.73 32.69
CA ARG A 497 13.14 -40.15 31.76
C ARG A 497 13.24 -38.64 31.93
N VAL A 498 12.14 -37.91 32.13
CA VAL A 498 12.15 -36.47 32.43
C VAL A 498 12.91 -36.19 33.72
N SER A 499 12.67 -36.97 34.78
CA SER A 499 13.36 -36.82 36.07
C SER A 499 14.88 -37.02 35.92
N ASN A 500 15.30 -38.03 35.16
CA ASN A 500 16.69 -38.30 34.84
C ASN A 500 17.33 -37.20 33.97
N LEU A 501 16.55 -36.58 33.07
CA LEU A 501 17.01 -35.48 32.21
C LEU A 501 17.19 -34.16 32.95
N ARG A 502 16.34 -33.88 33.96
CA ARG A 502 16.45 -32.64 34.74
C ARG A 502 17.85 -32.46 35.33
N SER A 503 18.46 -33.54 35.84
CA SER A 503 19.83 -33.51 36.34
C SER A 503 20.87 -33.23 35.24
N CYS A 504 20.66 -33.71 34.02
CA CYS A 504 21.52 -33.38 32.87
C CYS A 504 21.38 -31.91 32.43
N PHE A 505 20.20 -31.32 32.56
CA PHE A 505 19.95 -29.95 32.12
C PHE A 505 20.34 -28.89 33.14
N GLU A 506 20.72 -29.26 34.38
CA GLU A 506 21.33 -28.33 35.35
C GLU A 506 22.62 -27.69 34.81
N GLU A 507 23.37 -28.40 33.96
CA GLU A 507 24.57 -27.87 33.29
C GLU A 507 24.24 -26.83 32.20
N PHE A 508 22.96 -26.70 31.83
CA PHE A 508 22.45 -25.83 30.78
C PHE A 508 21.28 -24.96 31.28
N PRO A 509 21.51 -24.00 32.19
CA PRO A 509 20.44 -23.28 32.88
C PRO A 509 19.48 -22.53 31.93
N ASN A 510 19.99 -21.96 30.84
CA ASN A 510 19.15 -21.29 29.84
C ASN A 510 18.24 -22.29 29.10
N PHE A 511 18.73 -23.49 28.83
CA PHE A 511 17.93 -24.54 28.20
C PHE A 511 16.94 -25.16 29.19
N LYS A 512 17.32 -25.31 30.46
CA LYS A 512 16.41 -25.79 31.51
C LYS A 512 15.13 -24.96 31.59
N SER A 513 15.26 -23.62 31.60
CA SER A 513 14.09 -22.73 31.59
C SER A 513 13.18 -22.95 30.37
N TYR A 514 13.80 -23.11 29.18
CA TYR A 514 13.05 -23.39 27.96
C TYR A 514 12.40 -24.79 27.97
N PHE A 515 13.08 -25.78 28.55
CA PHE A 515 12.57 -27.14 28.68
C PHE A 515 11.38 -27.22 29.65
N ASP A 516 11.41 -26.47 30.75
CA ASP A 516 10.29 -26.40 31.70
C ASP A 516 9.01 -25.84 31.04
N GLU A 517 9.15 -24.94 30.05
CA GLU A 517 8.04 -24.47 29.22
C GLU A 517 7.60 -25.49 28.16
N LEU A 518 8.53 -26.26 27.59
CA LEU A 518 8.28 -27.24 26.54
C LEU A 518 7.67 -28.55 27.08
N GLN A 519 8.07 -28.99 28.27
CA GLN A 519 7.72 -30.29 28.86
C GLN A 519 6.19 -30.53 28.93
N PRO A 520 5.33 -29.58 29.35
CA PRO A 520 3.89 -29.78 29.37
C PRO A 520 3.28 -30.06 27.98
N PHE A 521 3.84 -29.44 26.92
CA PHE A 521 3.39 -29.67 25.55
C PHE A 521 3.79 -31.06 25.05
N LEU A 522 5.01 -31.51 25.37
CA LEU A 522 5.46 -32.87 25.05
C LEU A 522 4.59 -33.92 25.75
N TYR A 523 4.23 -33.68 27.02
CA TYR A 523 3.35 -34.57 27.75
C TYR A 523 1.96 -34.65 27.11
N SER A 524 1.29 -33.50 26.99
CA SER A 524 -0.15 -33.41 26.68
C SER A 524 -0.46 -33.64 25.20
N TYR A 525 0.45 -33.25 24.30
CA TYR A 525 0.17 -33.25 22.86
C TYR A 525 1.08 -34.17 22.05
N VAL A 526 2.09 -34.81 22.64
CA VAL A 526 2.92 -35.80 21.94
C VAL A 526 2.76 -37.17 22.60
N CYS A 527 3.17 -37.29 23.86
CA CYS A 527 3.24 -38.59 24.54
C CYS A 527 1.85 -39.15 24.86
N GLU A 528 0.97 -38.35 25.44
CA GLU A 528 -0.37 -38.81 25.81
C GLU A 528 -1.20 -39.26 24.57
N PRO A 529 -1.26 -38.51 23.46
CA PRO A 529 -1.94 -38.97 22.24
C PRO A 529 -1.36 -40.27 21.68
N LEU A 530 -0.03 -40.40 21.61
CA LEU A 530 0.63 -41.62 21.12
C LEU A 530 0.28 -42.84 21.97
N GLN A 531 0.18 -42.69 23.29
CA GLN A 531 -0.17 -43.78 24.20
C GLN A 531 -1.64 -44.19 24.12
N ARG A 532 -2.51 -43.28 23.67
CA ARG A 532 -3.91 -43.61 23.32
C ARG A 532 -4.02 -44.38 21.99
N GLY A 533 -2.90 -44.71 21.35
CA GLY A 533 -2.86 -45.46 20.09
C GLY A 533 -3.05 -44.60 18.84
N ILE A 534 -3.01 -43.26 18.99
CA ILE A 534 -3.18 -42.33 17.87
C ILE A 534 -1.87 -42.28 17.09
N SER A 535 -1.95 -42.55 15.79
CA SER A 535 -0.77 -42.63 14.93
C SER A 535 -0.42 -41.27 14.33
N GLN A 536 0.83 -40.80 14.51
CA GLN A 536 1.40 -39.59 13.86
C GLN A 536 1.59 -39.71 12.35
N LYS A 537 0.90 -40.65 11.69
CA LYS A 537 1.16 -40.95 10.29
C LYS A 537 0.85 -39.74 9.39
N LEU A 538 -0.07 -38.83 9.76
CA LEU A 538 -0.63 -37.85 8.82
C LEU A 538 0.45 -36.98 8.17
N TRP A 539 1.44 -36.55 8.95
CA TRP A 539 2.48 -35.61 8.55
C TRP A 539 3.90 -36.20 8.59
N ALA A 540 4.12 -37.32 7.90
CA ALA A 540 5.48 -37.74 7.57
C ALA A 540 6.15 -36.72 6.62
N LYS A 541 7.47 -36.49 6.76
CA LYS A 541 8.25 -35.51 5.97
C LYS A 541 7.96 -35.53 4.46
N SER A 542 7.77 -36.71 3.88
CA SER A 542 7.45 -36.88 2.46
C SER A 542 6.12 -36.26 2.05
N ASN A 543 5.11 -36.31 2.92
CA ASN A 543 3.74 -35.90 2.58
C ASN A 543 3.57 -34.37 2.69
N ASP A 544 4.24 -33.76 3.68
CA ASP A 544 4.27 -32.31 3.87
C ASP A 544 5.02 -31.60 2.72
N GLU A 545 6.17 -32.12 2.31
CA GLU A 545 6.92 -31.60 1.16
C GLU A 545 6.10 -31.63 -0.14
N ILE A 546 5.18 -32.59 -0.28
CA ILE A 546 4.33 -32.71 -1.48
C ILE A 546 3.25 -31.63 -1.51
N LEU A 547 2.39 -31.50 -0.49
CA LEU A 547 1.28 -30.54 -0.55
C LEU A 547 1.75 -29.10 -0.32
N SER A 548 2.64 -28.89 0.66
CA SER A 548 3.29 -27.59 0.87
C SER A 548 4.14 -27.22 -0.35
N GLY A 549 4.84 -28.18 -0.95
CA GLY A 549 5.62 -27.98 -2.18
C GLY A 549 4.74 -27.66 -3.38
N LEU A 550 3.62 -28.35 -3.57
CA LEU A 550 2.66 -28.11 -4.64
C LEU A 550 2.10 -26.68 -4.56
N LEU A 551 1.74 -26.24 -3.36
CA LEU A 551 1.27 -24.87 -3.15
C LEU A 551 2.38 -23.85 -3.31
N LYS A 552 3.60 -24.10 -2.81
CA LYS A 552 4.77 -23.23 -3.02
C LYS A 552 5.09 -23.10 -4.52
N LEU A 553 5.01 -24.18 -5.29
CA LEU A 553 5.20 -24.18 -6.75
C LEU A 553 4.10 -23.40 -7.46
N THR A 554 2.85 -23.59 -7.04
CA THR A 554 1.67 -22.93 -7.63
C THR A 554 1.65 -21.43 -7.33
N LEU A 555 2.04 -21.04 -6.11
CA LEU A 555 1.95 -19.67 -5.61
C LEU A 555 3.25 -18.87 -5.76
N ARG A 556 4.40 -19.50 -6.05
CA ARG A 556 5.68 -18.83 -6.40
C ARG A 556 6.15 -17.73 -5.41
N GLN A 557 5.74 -17.75 -4.14
CA GLN A 557 6.09 -16.78 -3.08
C GLN A 557 6.11 -15.30 -3.52
N LYS A 558 5.18 -14.90 -4.40
CA LYS A 558 5.03 -13.50 -4.84
C LYS A 558 3.72 -12.94 -4.33
N HIS A 559 3.64 -11.62 -4.22
CA HIS A 559 2.38 -10.95 -3.93
C HIS A 559 1.39 -11.24 -5.08
N HIS A 560 0.24 -11.83 -4.76
CA HIS A 560 -0.87 -12.01 -5.70
C HIS A 560 -1.97 -11.01 -5.39
N LYS A 561 -2.83 -10.73 -6.37
CA LYS A 561 -4.14 -10.17 -6.04
C LYS A 561 -4.98 -11.25 -5.41
N LEU A 562 -5.89 -10.88 -4.51
CA LEU A 562 -6.69 -11.85 -3.78
C LEU A 562 -7.51 -12.79 -4.69
N PRO A 563 -8.19 -12.33 -5.76
CA PRO A 563 -8.88 -13.24 -6.68
C PRO A 563 -7.97 -14.30 -7.28
N ASP A 564 -6.76 -13.90 -7.71
CA ASP A 564 -5.77 -14.81 -8.29
C ASP A 564 -5.27 -15.84 -7.26
N LEU A 565 -5.14 -15.43 -5.99
CA LEU A 565 -4.73 -16.31 -4.90
C LEU A 565 -5.80 -17.37 -4.61
N VAL A 566 -7.06 -16.94 -4.50
CA VAL A 566 -8.20 -17.83 -4.27
C VAL A 566 -8.32 -18.85 -5.39
N GLU A 567 -8.28 -18.41 -6.65
CA GLU A 567 -8.43 -19.31 -7.80
C GLU A 567 -7.34 -20.39 -7.84
N LYS A 568 -6.10 -20.04 -7.49
CA LYS A 568 -4.99 -21.00 -7.43
C LYS A 568 -5.16 -22.04 -6.35
N ILE A 569 -5.57 -21.64 -5.15
CA ILE A 569 -5.80 -22.56 -4.02
C ILE A 569 -6.96 -23.50 -4.35
N CYS A 570 -8.06 -22.95 -4.89
CA CYS A 570 -9.23 -23.73 -5.28
C CYS A 570 -8.92 -24.70 -6.42
N THR A 571 -8.04 -24.32 -7.36
CA THR A 571 -7.57 -25.20 -8.43
C THR A 571 -6.83 -26.42 -7.88
N VAL A 572 -6.00 -26.27 -6.85
CA VAL A 572 -5.30 -27.41 -6.21
C VAL A 572 -6.32 -28.40 -5.64
N SER A 573 -7.29 -27.91 -4.84
CA SER A 573 -8.35 -28.74 -4.29
C SER A 573 -9.16 -29.47 -5.36
N ARG A 574 -9.55 -28.75 -6.43
CA ARG A 574 -10.33 -29.31 -7.54
C ARG A 574 -9.56 -30.39 -8.32
N LEU A 575 -8.26 -30.21 -8.52
CA LEU A 575 -7.44 -31.24 -9.18
C LEU A 575 -7.39 -32.52 -8.35
N GLN A 576 -7.21 -32.41 -7.02
CA GLN A 576 -7.25 -33.57 -6.14
C GLN A 576 -8.62 -34.28 -6.20
N MET A 577 -9.73 -33.54 -6.23
CA MET A 577 -11.06 -34.14 -6.34
C MET A 577 -11.30 -34.90 -7.65
N LEU A 578 -10.75 -34.41 -8.78
CA LEU A 578 -10.87 -35.09 -10.08
C LEU A 578 -10.16 -36.45 -10.10
N ASP A 579 -9.05 -36.57 -9.39
CA ASP A 579 -8.30 -37.83 -9.32
C ASP A 579 -9.13 -38.91 -8.59
N VAL A 580 -9.86 -38.56 -7.52
CA VAL A 580 -10.78 -39.49 -6.81
C VAL A 580 -11.90 -40.01 -7.71
N GLU A 581 -12.52 -39.13 -8.50
CA GLU A 581 -13.62 -39.50 -9.41
C GLU A 581 -13.16 -40.43 -10.55
N SER A 582 -11.87 -40.39 -10.90
CA SER A 582 -11.30 -41.26 -11.93
C SER A 582 -11.01 -42.69 -11.44
N VAL A 583 -10.98 -42.90 -10.12
CA VAL A 583 -10.71 -44.18 -9.45
C VAL A 583 -12.01 -44.93 -9.08
N THR A 584 -13.15 -44.25 -9.09
CA THR A 584 -14.50 -44.85 -8.96
C THR A 584 -15.06 -45.34 -10.28
#